data_AF-A0A3D0RBX0-F1
#
_entry.id   AF-A0A3D0RBX0-F1
#
_cell.length_a   1.000
_cell.length_b   1.000
_cell.length_c   1.000
_cell.angle_alpha   90.00
_cell.angle_beta   90.00
_cell.angle_gamma   90.00
#
_symmetry.space_group_name_H-M   'P 1'
#
loop_
_entity.id
_entity.type
_entity.pdbx_description
1 polymer ?
#
loop_
_entity_poly.entity_id
_entity_poly.type
_entity_poly.pdbx_seq_one_letter_code
_entity_poly.pdbx_strand_id
1 'polypeptide(L)' 'MRANAPSAADIRQFDNRNHVHPWHPVGMEDANFMIATEGDGIHLFDTEGRKYIDG' A
#
# COMPACT_ATOMS: atom_id res chain seq x y z
N MET A 1 -9.70 18.94 1.32
CA MET A 1 -9.68 17.63 2.02
C MET A 1 -10.81 16.78 1.49
N ARG A 2 -10.54 15.52 1.08
CA ARG A 2 -11.62 14.56 0.83
C ARG A 2 -12.11 14.07 2.19
N ALA A 3 -13.37 14.34 2.52
CA ALA A 3 -13.98 13.77 3.72
C ALA A 3 -14.14 12.25 3.54
N ASN A 4 -13.93 11.47 4.60
CA ASN A 4 -14.08 10.00 4.63
C ASN A 4 -13.11 9.19 3.75
N ALA A 5 -11.90 9.69 3.50
CA ALA A 5 -10.83 8.90 2.89
C ALA A 5 -9.90 8.33 3.97
N PRO A 6 -9.53 7.03 3.94
CA PRO A 6 -8.57 6.48 4.87
C PRO A 6 -7.20 7.13 4.68
N SER A 7 -6.49 7.36 5.78
CA SER A 7 -5.08 7.76 5.74
C SER A 7 -4.19 6.58 5.33
N ALA A 8 -2.94 6.86 4.94
CA ALA A 8 -1.96 5.81 4.68
C ALA A 8 -1.72 4.90 5.91
N ALA A 9 -1.81 5.48 7.12
CA ALA A 9 -1.69 4.73 8.37
C ALA A 9 -2.89 3.80 8.59
N ASP A 10 -4.11 4.24 8.26
CA ASP A 10 -5.31 3.41 8.35
C ASP A 10 -5.22 2.22 7.39
N ILE A 11 -4.75 2.46 6.15
CA ILE A 11 -4.53 1.41 5.15
C ILE A 11 -3.50 0.40 5.66
N ARG A 12 -2.35 0.88 6.17
CA ARG A 12 -1.27 0.02 6.72
C ARG A 12 -1.76 -0.87 7.86
N GLN A 13 -2.49 -0.28 8.81
CA GLN A 13 -3.01 -1.01 9.95
C GLN A 13 -4.03 -2.07 9.53
N PHE A 14 -4.90 -1.74 8.58
CA PHE A 14 -5.88 -2.68 8.09
C PHE A 14 -5.22 -3.84 7.33
N ASP A 15 -4.28 -3.52 6.43
CA ASP A 15 -3.53 -4.50 5.64
C ASP A 15 -2.82 -5.53 6.53
N ASN A 16 -2.02 -5.06 7.50
CA ASN A 16 -1.25 -5.93 8.38
C ASN A 16 -2.12 -6.87 9.25
N ARG A 17 -3.35 -6.47 9.56
CA ARG A 17 -4.25 -7.27 10.41
C ARG A 17 -5.14 -8.23 9.63
N ASN A 18 -5.47 -7.90 8.38
CA ASN A 18 -6.59 -8.53 7.67
C ASN A 18 -6.20 -9.11 6.32
N HIS A 19 -5.07 -8.71 5.72
CA HIS A 19 -4.66 -9.14 4.39
C HIS A 19 -3.52 -10.16 4.48
N VAL A 20 -3.70 -11.32 3.84
CA VAL A 20 -2.62 -12.32 3.67
C VAL A 20 -1.93 -12.08 2.34
N HIS A 21 -0.67 -11.68 2.38
CA HIS A 21 0.11 -11.42 1.18
C HIS A 21 0.69 -12.70 0.57
N PRO A 22 0.58 -12.90 -0.75
CA PRO A 22 1.29 -13.98 -1.44
C PRO A 22 2.80 -13.93 -1.17
N TRP A 23 3.40 -15.11 -1.00
CA TRP A 23 4.85 -15.28 -0.75
C TRP A 23 5.37 -14.54 0.50
N HIS A 24 4.50 -14.19 1.44
CA HIS A 24 4.86 -13.62 2.74
C HIS A 24 4.36 -14.50 3.90
N PRO A 25 5.11 -14.61 5.02
CA PRO A 25 4.65 -15.34 6.21
C PRO A 25 3.39 -14.69 6.83
N VAL A 26 2.49 -15.54 7.32
CA VAL A 26 1.35 -15.10 8.15
C VAL A 26 1.85 -14.80 9.57
N GLY A 27 1.35 -13.72 10.18
CA GLY A 27 1.66 -13.34 11.58
C GLY A 27 2.73 -12.24 11.72
N MET A 28 3.14 -11.59 10.64
CA MET A 28 3.98 -10.39 10.66
C MET A 28 3.09 -9.13 10.68
N GLU A 29 2.68 -8.69 11.87
CA GLU A 29 1.74 -7.57 12.06
C GLU A 29 2.35 -6.17 11.78
N ASP A 30 3.63 -6.08 11.45
CA ASP A 30 4.38 -4.84 11.23
C ASP A 30 4.98 -4.72 9.81
N ALA A 31 4.49 -5.52 8.86
CA ALA A 31 4.95 -5.45 7.48
C ALA A 31 4.77 -4.02 6.92
N ASN A 32 5.79 -3.55 6.20
CA ASN A 32 5.84 -2.21 5.63
C ASN A 32 5.84 -2.28 4.10
N PHE A 33 4.76 -2.82 3.54
CA PHE A 33 4.59 -2.88 2.09
C PHE A 33 4.24 -1.50 1.51
N MET A 34 4.68 -1.28 0.27
CA MET A 34 4.32 -0.10 -0.49
C MET A 34 2.80 -0.03 -0.67
N ILE A 35 2.23 1.16 -0.40
CA ILE A 35 0.84 1.47 -0.76
C ILE A 35 0.88 2.14 -2.13
N ALA A 36 0.47 1.43 -3.17
CA ALA A 36 0.30 1.99 -4.51
C ALA A 36 -1.03 2.74 -4.58
N THR A 37 -1.00 4.02 -4.98
CA THR A 37 -2.19 4.87 -5.10
C THR A 37 -2.69 5.01 -6.53
N GLU A 38 -1.80 4.85 -7.50
CA GLU A 38 -2.10 4.99 -8.93
C GLU A 38 -1.14 4.13 -9.77
N GLY A 39 -1.61 3.71 -10.94
CA GLY A 39 -0.79 3.11 -11.99
C GLY A 39 -1.13 3.71 -13.36
N ASP A 40 -0.10 4.03 -14.15
CA ASP A 40 -0.24 4.59 -15.50
C ASP A 40 0.87 4.09 -16.44
N GLY A 41 0.46 3.35 -17.48
CA GLY A 41 1.37 2.66 -18.39
C GLY A 41 2.29 1.71 -17.63
N ILE A 42 3.59 1.95 -17.73
CA ILE A 42 4.65 1.18 -17.04
C ILE A 42 5.02 1.76 -15.68
N HIS A 43 4.16 2.57 -15.06
CA HIS A 43 4.50 3.29 -13.83
C HIS A 43 3.53 3.03 -12.69
N LEU A 44 4.09 2.99 -11.48
CA LEU A 44 3.36 2.96 -10.20
C LEU A 44 3.69 4.20 -9.38
N PHE A 45 2.71 4.66 -8.62
CA PHE A 45 2.85 5.83 -7.73
C PHE A 45 2.48 5.46 -6.30
N ASP A 46 3.25 5.96 -5.33
CA ASP A 46 2.97 5.76 -3.91
C ASP A 46 2.23 6.95 -3.27
N THR A 47 1.99 6.84 -1.95
CA THR A 47 1.29 7.86 -1.16
C THR A 47 2.01 9.21 -1.08
N GLU A 48 3.31 9.28 -1.38
CA GLU A 48 4.10 10.52 -1.45
C GLU A 48 4.15 11.08 -2.89
N GLY A 49 3.54 10.39 -3.86
CA GLY A 49 3.60 10.72 -5.28
C GLY A 49 4.91 10.29 -5.95
N ARG A 50 5.73 9.45 -5.29
CA ARG A 50 6.96 8.93 -5.89
C ARG A 50 6.59 7.96 -7.01
N LYS A 51 7.26 8.12 -8.14
CA LYS A 51 7.02 7.36 -9.38
C LYS A 51 8.06 6.24 -9.52
N TYR A 52 7.58 5.04 -9.79
CA TYR A 52 8.37 3.82 -10.02
C TYR A 52 8.11 3.29 -11.43
N ILE A 53 9.10 2.64 -12.03
CA ILE A 53 8.90 1.85 -13.27
C ILE A 53 8.52 0.43 -12.84
N ASP A 54 7.40 -0.07 -13.35
CA ASP A 54 6.90 -1.43 -13.15
C ASP A 54 7.42 -2.31 -14.29
N GLY A 55 8.37 -3.20 -13.99
CA GLY A 55 9.17 -3.93 -14.97
C GLY A 55 9.43 -5.38 -14.58
#